data_AF-A0A837R801-F1
#
_entry.id   AF-A0A837R801-F1
#
_cell.length_a   1.000
_cell.length_b   1.000
_cell.length_c   1.000
_cell.angle_alpha   90.00
_cell.angle_beta   90.00
_cell.angle_gamma   90.00
#
_symmetry.space_group_name_H-M   'P 1'
#
loop_
_entity.id
_entity.type
_entity.pdbx_description
1 polymer ?
#
loop_
_entity_poly.entity_id
_entity_poly.type
_entity_poly.pdbx_seq_one_letter_code
_entity_poly.pdbx_strand_id
1 'polypeptide(L)'
;MSRLWLSGYRSYELNVFGDQDDKLKVIKFALTNYLKAQIEDGMDWLITGGQLGIEQWAAEVGLELKQTYPELKVAMMLPYGEFGGRWNENNQAKLQTLLARVDFHAPVSKQPYENPQQLKNYQEFMVTHTDAATLVYDPDNPGKPSYDYDLIKTFSENHPYPLTLIDFDWLQESANEYAEKQNNGFNFE
;
A
#
# COMPACT_ATOMS: atom_id res chain seq x y z
N MET A 1 13.36 -12.07 8.97
CA MET A 1 12.01 -12.12 8.41
C MET A 1 11.20 -10.99 9.03
N SER A 2 11.13 -9.87 8.31
CA SER A 2 10.36 -8.69 8.68
C SER A 2 9.26 -8.44 7.64
N ARG A 3 8.01 -8.33 8.10
CA ARG A 3 6.80 -8.20 7.27
C ARG A 3 6.16 -6.84 7.53
N LEU A 4 6.08 -6.01 6.50
CA LEU A 4 5.45 -4.70 6.56
C LEU A 4 4.06 -4.76 5.95
N TRP A 5 3.04 -4.39 6.73
CA TRP A 5 1.73 -4.06 6.17
C TRP A 5 1.74 -2.63 5.63
N LEU A 6 1.47 -2.44 4.34
CA LEU A 6 1.27 -1.12 3.74
C LEU A 6 -0.16 -0.94 3.23
N SER A 7 -0.85 0.08 3.75
CA SER A 7 -2.17 0.51 3.28
C SER A 7 -2.27 2.05 3.24
N GLY A 8 -3.45 2.58 2.93
CA GLY A 8 -3.67 4.02 2.84
C GLY A 8 -4.89 4.37 2.00
N TYR A 9 -4.95 5.64 1.62
CA TYR A 9 -6.11 6.18 0.90
C TYR A 9 -6.48 5.41 -0.36
N ARG A 10 -7.78 5.42 -0.66
CA ARG A 10 -8.29 4.96 -1.94
C ARG A 10 -8.03 6.00 -3.01
N SER A 11 -7.95 5.55 -4.26
CA SER A 11 -7.63 6.43 -5.39
C SER A 11 -8.55 7.65 -5.50
N TYR A 12 -9.86 7.47 -5.22
CA TYR A 12 -10.83 8.58 -5.21
C TYR A 12 -10.66 9.56 -4.04
N GLU A 13 -10.09 9.13 -2.91
CA GLU A 13 -9.84 10.01 -1.76
C GLU A 13 -8.68 10.97 -2.05
N LEU A 14 -7.74 10.55 -2.90
CA LEU A 14 -6.62 11.37 -3.38
C LEU A 14 -6.92 12.13 -4.68
N ASN A 15 -8.11 11.93 -5.25
CA ASN A 15 -8.49 12.43 -6.58
C ASN A 15 -7.52 12.01 -7.69
N VAL A 16 -7.09 10.75 -7.68
CA VAL A 16 -6.18 10.15 -8.67
C VAL A 16 -6.93 9.09 -9.45
N PHE A 17 -7.17 9.32 -10.75
CA PHE A 17 -8.05 8.47 -11.56
C PHE A 17 -7.36 7.81 -12.76
N GLY A 18 -6.13 8.20 -13.09
CA GLY A 18 -5.41 7.71 -14.26
C GLY A 18 -3.94 7.46 -13.99
N ASP A 19 -3.33 6.61 -14.82
CA ASP A 19 -1.94 6.17 -14.63
C ASP A 19 -0.91 7.25 -15.03
N GLN A 20 -1.37 8.33 -15.67
CA GLN A 20 -0.54 9.47 -16.10
C GLN A 20 -0.64 10.68 -15.16
N ASP A 21 -1.38 10.56 -14.05
CA ASP A 21 -1.56 11.63 -13.08
C ASP A 21 -0.24 11.98 -12.38
N ASP A 22 0.12 13.25 -12.32
CA ASP A 22 1.37 13.69 -11.70
C ASP A 22 1.40 13.40 -10.20
N LYS A 23 0.23 13.41 -9.51
CA LYS A 23 0.15 12.99 -8.12
C LYS A 23 0.52 11.52 -7.96
N LEU A 24 0.10 10.67 -8.90
CA LEU A 24 0.46 9.25 -8.87
C LEU A 24 1.98 9.06 -9.00
N LYS A 25 2.64 9.85 -9.86
CA LYS A 25 4.10 9.80 -10.01
C LYS A 25 4.80 10.17 -8.70
N VAL A 26 4.34 11.22 -8.03
CA VAL A 26 4.85 11.63 -6.71
C VAL A 26 4.61 10.55 -5.65
N ILE A 27 3.40 9.98 -5.60
CA ILE A 27 3.06 8.91 -4.64
C ILE A 27 3.95 7.69 -4.87
N LYS A 28 4.11 7.24 -6.13
CA LYS A 28 5.00 6.13 -6.46
C LYS A 28 6.45 6.44 -6.13
N PHE A 29 6.91 7.68 -6.34
CA PHE A 29 8.25 8.12 -5.94
C PHE A 29 8.44 8.03 -4.42
N ALA A 30 7.50 8.57 -3.63
CA ALA A 30 7.51 8.50 -2.18
C ALA A 30 7.54 7.04 -1.68
N LEU A 31 6.62 6.20 -2.19
CA LEU A 31 6.56 4.77 -1.89
C LEU A 31 7.87 4.05 -2.26
N THR A 32 8.47 4.38 -3.40
CA THR A 32 9.73 3.76 -3.85
C THR A 32 10.87 4.08 -2.89
N ASN A 33 11.05 5.35 -2.52
CA ASN A 33 12.12 5.76 -1.61
C ASN A 33 11.91 5.14 -0.22
N TYR A 34 10.66 5.19 0.27
CA TYR A 34 10.31 4.61 1.55
C TYR A 34 10.57 3.09 1.59
N LEU A 35 10.06 2.34 0.61
CA LEU A 35 10.23 0.89 0.56
C LEU A 35 11.69 0.49 0.38
N LYS A 36 12.51 1.24 -0.38
CA LYS A 36 13.96 1.00 -0.46
C LYS A 36 14.62 1.07 0.91
N ALA A 37 14.35 2.13 1.67
CA ALA A 37 14.87 2.27 3.02
C ALA A 37 14.43 1.11 3.92
N GLN A 38 13.16 0.70 3.85
CA GLN A 38 12.67 -0.45 4.62
C GLN A 38 13.38 -1.77 4.22
N ILE A 39 13.61 -2.01 2.94
CA ILE A 39 14.33 -3.20 2.46
C ILE A 39 15.78 -3.19 2.97
N GLU A 40 16.45 -2.03 2.91
CA GLU A 40 17.83 -1.86 3.38
C GLU A 40 17.94 -2.05 4.89
N ASP A 41 16.88 -1.70 5.63
CA ASP A 41 16.73 -1.96 7.07
C ASP A 41 16.27 -3.40 7.39
N GLY A 42 16.15 -4.27 6.39
CA GLY A 42 15.88 -5.70 6.56
C GLY A 42 14.42 -6.14 6.41
N MET A 43 13.55 -5.32 5.79
CA MET A 43 12.22 -5.75 5.37
C MET A 43 12.33 -6.81 4.27
N ASP A 44 11.68 -7.96 4.48
CA ASP A 44 11.68 -9.09 3.55
C ASP A 44 10.34 -9.23 2.79
N TRP A 45 9.24 -8.81 3.42
CA TRP A 45 7.89 -8.92 2.87
C TRP A 45 7.16 -7.58 2.90
N LEU A 46 6.72 -7.13 1.73
CA LEU A 46 5.68 -6.13 1.58
C LEU A 46 4.33 -6.83 1.50
N ILE A 47 3.42 -6.53 2.42
CA ILE A 47 2.06 -7.11 2.46
C ILE A 47 1.05 -5.98 2.32
N THR A 48 0.18 -6.06 1.32
CA THR A 48 -0.87 -5.06 1.06
C THR A 48 -2.24 -5.71 0.93
N GLY A 49 -3.27 -4.88 0.83
CA GLY A 49 -4.60 -5.32 0.43
C GLY A 49 -4.84 -5.20 -1.07
N GLY A 50 -6.09 -5.43 -1.49
CA GLY A 50 -6.51 -5.34 -2.89
C GLY A 50 -7.10 -4.01 -3.31
N GLN A 51 -7.27 -3.04 -2.42
CA GLN A 51 -8.10 -1.86 -2.67
C GLN A 51 -7.49 -0.91 -3.72
N LEU A 52 -8.33 -0.32 -4.57
CA LEU A 52 -7.91 0.71 -5.53
C LEU A 52 -7.30 1.92 -4.81
N GLY A 53 -6.07 2.28 -5.15
CA GLY A 53 -5.30 3.35 -4.51
C GLY A 53 -3.96 2.83 -3.99
N ILE A 54 -3.60 3.29 -2.79
CA ILE A 54 -2.28 3.06 -2.19
C ILE A 54 -1.90 1.58 -2.13
N GLU A 55 -2.82 0.68 -1.77
CA GLU A 55 -2.50 -0.75 -1.63
C GLU A 55 -2.04 -1.40 -2.94
N GLN A 56 -2.72 -1.10 -4.06
CA GLN A 56 -2.33 -1.60 -5.38
C GLN A 56 -1.06 -0.91 -5.88
N TRP A 57 -0.92 0.41 -5.69
CA TRP A 57 0.28 1.13 -6.12
C TRP A 57 1.54 0.71 -5.34
N ALA A 58 1.40 0.40 -4.06
CA ALA A 58 2.48 -0.15 -3.26
C ALA A 58 2.90 -1.55 -3.76
N ALA A 59 1.93 -2.41 -4.10
CA ALA A 59 2.24 -3.71 -4.71
C ALA A 59 2.96 -3.55 -6.06
N GLU A 60 2.53 -2.60 -6.91
CA GLU A 60 3.22 -2.26 -8.17
C GLU A 60 4.68 -1.84 -7.92
N VAL A 61 4.90 -0.89 -7.02
CA VAL A 61 6.24 -0.39 -6.65
C VAL A 61 7.09 -1.53 -6.06
N GLY A 62 6.53 -2.37 -5.18
CA GLY A 62 7.22 -3.53 -4.65
C GLY A 62 7.68 -4.48 -5.75
N LEU A 63 6.80 -4.81 -6.71
CA LEU A 63 7.14 -5.66 -7.85
C LEU A 63 8.22 -5.05 -8.75
N GLU A 64 8.26 -3.73 -8.91
CA GLU A 64 9.34 -3.04 -9.62
C GLU A 64 10.66 -3.13 -8.86
N LEU A 65 10.64 -2.90 -7.55
CA LEU A 65 11.82 -2.98 -6.68
C LEU A 65 12.45 -4.37 -6.64
N LYS A 66 11.68 -5.44 -6.85
CA LYS A 66 12.22 -6.80 -6.95
C LYS A 66 13.28 -6.99 -8.03
N GLN A 67 13.31 -6.15 -9.06
CA GLN A 67 14.36 -6.19 -10.08
C GLN A 67 15.74 -5.86 -9.50
N THR A 68 15.78 -5.02 -8.46
CA THR A 68 16.99 -4.62 -7.75
C THR A 68 17.19 -5.42 -6.46
N TYR A 69 16.10 -5.78 -5.78
CA TYR A 69 16.08 -6.51 -4.51
C TYR A 69 15.35 -7.85 -4.67
N PRO A 70 15.99 -8.88 -5.28
CA PRO A 70 15.32 -10.13 -5.65
C PRO A 70 14.79 -10.94 -4.46
N GLU A 71 15.31 -10.71 -3.25
CA GLU A 71 14.86 -11.36 -2.02
C GLU A 71 13.54 -10.78 -1.48
N LEU A 72 13.16 -9.57 -1.91
CA LEU A 72 11.89 -8.96 -1.54
C LEU A 72 10.72 -9.82 -2.04
N LYS A 73 9.76 -10.07 -1.16
CA LYS A 73 8.50 -10.72 -1.51
C LYS A 73 7.33 -9.75 -1.36
N VAL A 74 6.37 -9.86 -2.26
CA VAL A 74 5.14 -9.07 -2.25
C VAL A 74 3.95 -10.00 -2.05
N ALA A 75 3.10 -9.69 -1.08
CA ALA A 75 1.85 -10.41 -0.82
C ALA A 75 0.65 -9.47 -0.89
N MET A 76 -0.47 -9.98 -1.42
CA MET A 76 -1.76 -9.28 -1.40
C MET A 76 -2.81 -10.12 -0.68
N MET A 77 -3.30 -9.62 0.44
CA MET A 77 -4.37 -10.25 1.19
C MET A 77 -5.70 -9.60 0.84
N LEU A 78 -6.71 -10.39 0.51
CA LEU A 78 -8.05 -9.88 0.22
C LEU A 78 -8.97 -10.13 1.42
N PRO A 79 -9.90 -9.23 1.77
CA PRO A 79 -10.75 -9.47 2.93
C PRO A 79 -11.75 -10.62 2.72
N TYR A 80 -12.18 -10.83 1.46
CA TYR A 80 -13.18 -11.83 1.09
C TYR A 80 -12.97 -12.30 -0.36
N GLY A 81 -13.65 -13.39 -0.76
CA GLY A 81 -13.62 -13.93 -2.12
C GLY A 81 -14.35 -13.05 -3.14
N GLU A 82 -14.01 -13.11 -4.42
CA GLU A 82 -14.57 -12.23 -5.47
C GLU A 82 -14.37 -10.72 -5.20
N PHE A 83 -13.34 -10.37 -4.43
CA PHE A 83 -12.99 -8.99 -4.15
C PHE A 83 -12.78 -8.20 -5.45
N GLY A 84 -13.36 -7.00 -5.51
CA GLY A 84 -13.33 -6.17 -6.72
C GLY A 84 -14.31 -6.57 -7.82
N GLY A 85 -15.11 -7.64 -7.65
CA GLY A 85 -16.06 -8.11 -8.70
C GLY A 85 -17.16 -7.11 -9.10
N ARG A 86 -17.38 -6.05 -8.32
CA ARG A 86 -18.31 -4.95 -8.63
C ARG A 86 -17.64 -3.73 -9.29
N TRP A 87 -16.33 -3.76 -9.49
CA TRP A 87 -15.64 -2.66 -10.17
C TRP A 87 -15.86 -2.74 -11.68
N ASN A 88 -15.49 -1.67 -12.41
CA ASN A 88 -15.47 -1.72 -13.87
C ASN A 88 -14.39 -2.71 -14.37
N GLU A 89 -14.51 -3.13 -15.64
CA GLU A 89 -13.62 -4.13 -16.25
C GLU A 89 -12.14 -3.75 -16.15
N ASN A 90 -11.81 -2.47 -16.36
CA ASN A 90 -10.44 -1.97 -16.27
C ASN A 90 -9.85 -2.19 -14.87
N ASN A 91 -10.59 -1.82 -13.82
CA ASN A 91 -10.15 -1.97 -12.44
C ASN A 91 -10.09 -3.45 -12.00
N GLN A 92 -10.99 -4.29 -12.51
CA GLN A 92 -10.90 -5.75 -12.30
C GLN A 92 -9.63 -6.31 -12.95
N ALA A 93 -9.35 -5.93 -14.21
CA ALA A 93 -8.17 -6.39 -14.94
C ALA A 93 -6.86 -5.94 -14.26
N LYS A 94 -6.80 -4.71 -13.74
CA LYS A 94 -5.67 -4.22 -12.94
C LYS A 94 -5.41 -5.09 -11.71
N LEU A 95 -6.44 -5.38 -10.91
CA LEU A 95 -6.31 -6.25 -9.74
C LEU A 95 -5.86 -7.66 -10.13
N GLN A 96 -6.47 -8.28 -11.15
CA GLN A 96 -6.10 -9.63 -11.58
C GLN A 96 -4.66 -9.70 -12.08
N THR A 97 -4.20 -8.65 -12.78
CA THR A 97 -2.80 -8.56 -13.23
C THR A 97 -1.83 -8.49 -12.06
N LEU A 98 -2.17 -7.78 -10.99
CA LEU A 98 -1.35 -7.74 -9.78
C LEU A 98 -1.33 -9.07 -9.05
N LEU A 99 -2.51 -9.67 -8.82
CA LEU A 99 -2.62 -10.97 -8.15
C LEU A 99 -1.79 -12.05 -8.87
N ALA A 100 -1.74 -12.04 -10.20
CA ALA A 100 -0.94 -12.98 -10.98
C ALA A 100 0.59 -12.77 -10.88
N ARG A 101 1.05 -11.61 -10.40
CA ARG A 101 2.47 -11.22 -10.36
C ARG A 101 3.09 -11.26 -8.97
N VAL A 102 2.29 -11.09 -7.92
CA VAL A 102 2.76 -11.13 -6.53
C VAL A 102 3.15 -12.54 -6.12
N ASP A 103 4.04 -12.66 -5.14
CA ASP A 103 4.56 -13.94 -4.66
C ASP A 103 3.49 -14.76 -3.92
N PHE A 104 2.53 -14.07 -3.29
CA PHE A 104 1.43 -14.69 -2.59
C PHE A 104 0.19 -13.82 -2.66
N HIS A 105 -0.96 -14.46 -2.88
CA HIS A 105 -2.23 -13.80 -2.63
C HIS A 105 -3.27 -14.81 -2.12
N ALA A 106 -4.11 -14.37 -1.19
CA ALA A 106 -5.23 -15.17 -0.71
C ALA A 106 -6.30 -14.28 -0.09
N PRO A 107 -7.58 -14.67 -0.17
CA PRO A 107 -8.60 -14.05 0.64
C PRO A 107 -8.58 -14.61 2.06
N VAL A 108 -8.77 -13.75 3.07
CA VAL A 108 -8.94 -14.14 4.48
C VAL A 108 -10.23 -14.93 4.66
N SER A 109 -11.33 -14.47 4.05
CA SER A 109 -12.56 -15.24 3.89
C SER A 109 -12.70 -15.78 2.47
N LYS A 110 -12.86 -17.09 2.29
CA LYS A 110 -13.13 -17.67 0.95
C LYS A 110 -14.52 -17.32 0.40
N GLN A 111 -15.47 -16.93 1.25
CA GLN A 111 -16.81 -16.52 0.83
C GLN A 111 -16.80 -15.11 0.21
N PRO A 112 -17.75 -14.80 -0.70
CA PRO A 112 -18.02 -13.43 -1.14
C PRO A 112 -18.31 -12.47 0.02
N TYR A 113 -18.44 -11.17 -0.26
CA TYR A 113 -18.81 -10.21 0.77
C TYR A 113 -20.21 -10.48 1.33
N GLU A 114 -20.28 -10.77 2.61
CA GLU A 114 -21.51 -11.03 3.37
C GLU A 114 -21.79 -9.89 4.35
N ASN A 115 -20.78 -9.47 5.13
CA ASN A 115 -20.97 -8.48 6.19
C ASN A 115 -19.65 -7.82 6.65
N PRO A 116 -19.72 -6.70 7.40
CA PRO A 116 -18.53 -5.96 7.84
C PRO A 116 -17.54 -6.75 8.73
N GLN A 117 -17.94 -7.89 9.32
CA GLN A 117 -17.01 -8.70 10.11
C GLN A 117 -15.86 -9.23 9.25
N GLN A 118 -16.07 -9.48 7.96
CA GLN A 118 -14.99 -9.90 7.06
C GLN A 118 -13.91 -8.82 6.92
N LEU A 119 -14.30 -7.55 6.95
CA LEU A 119 -13.34 -6.44 6.94
C LEU A 119 -12.57 -6.38 8.26
N LYS A 120 -13.25 -6.53 9.40
CA LYS A 120 -12.59 -6.58 10.71
C LYS A 120 -11.62 -7.74 10.83
N ASN A 121 -12.04 -8.94 10.42
CA ASN A 121 -11.20 -10.14 10.40
C ASN A 121 -9.97 -9.96 9.50
N TYR A 122 -10.12 -9.24 8.38
CA TYR A 122 -8.99 -8.87 7.55
C TYR A 122 -8.01 -7.97 8.28
N GLN A 123 -8.48 -6.88 8.91
CA GLN A 123 -7.60 -5.96 9.61
C GLN A 123 -6.90 -6.64 10.81
N GLU A 124 -7.63 -7.47 11.57
CA GLU A 124 -7.07 -8.32 12.63
C GLU A 124 -6.02 -9.29 12.10
N PHE A 125 -6.28 -9.93 10.95
CA PHE A 125 -5.31 -10.80 10.29
C PHE A 125 -4.04 -10.03 9.95
N MET A 126 -4.16 -8.83 9.37
CA MET A 126 -3.01 -8.02 8.98
C MET A 126 -2.13 -7.67 10.19
N VAL A 127 -2.69 -7.10 11.26
CA VAL A 127 -1.89 -6.69 12.45
C VAL A 127 -1.29 -7.89 13.21
N THR A 128 -1.93 -9.07 13.16
CA THR A 128 -1.42 -10.27 13.85
C THR A 128 -0.42 -11.07 13.02
N HIS A 129 -0.31 -10.82 11.70
CA HIS A 129 0.56 -11.56 10.78
C HIS A 129 1.64 -10.70 10.12
N THR A 130 1.77 -9.44 10.53
CA THR A 130 2.85 -8.54 10.12
C THR A 130 3.60 -8.03 11.36
N ASP A 131 4.74 -7.39 11.15
CA ASP A 131 5.63 -6.95 12.22
C ASP A 131 5.61 -5.41 12.40
N ALA A 132 5.14 -4.68 11.39
CA ALA A 132 4.99 -3.23 11.38
C ALA A 132 3.91 -2.82 10.38
N ALA A 133 3.38 -1.60 10.52
CA ALA A 133 2.51 -0.99 9.52
C ALA A 133 3.02 0.35 9.01
N THR A 134 2.68 0.64 7.76
CA THR A 134 2.79 1.96 7.16
C THR A 134 1.47 2.34 6.52
N LEU A 135 0.98 3.53 6.85
CA LEU A 135 -0.21 4.09 6.23
C LEU A 135 0.16 5.37 5.46
N VAL A 136 -0.19 5.40 4.18
CA VAL A 136 -0.29 6.69 3.47
C VAL A 136 -1.61 7.32 3.88
N TYR A 137 -1.54 8.09 4.96
CA TYR A 137 -2.68 8.61 5.70
C TYR A 137 -2.28 9.85 6.51
N ASP A 138 -3.12 10.88 6.43
CA ASP A 138 -3.01 12.11 7.21
C ASP A 138 -4.19 12.16 8.21
N PRO A 139 -3.93 12.13 9.53
CA PRO A 139 -4.95 12.24 10.57
C PRO A 139 -5.81 13.51 10.49
N ASP A 140 -5.27 14.61 9.97
CA ASP A 140 -6.00 15.88 9.80
C ASP A 140 -6.93 15.86 8.58
N ASN A 141 -6.76 14.87 7.69
CA ASN A 141 -7.57 14.63 6.51
C ASN A 141 -8.21 13.22 6.56
N PRO A 142 -9.19 12.99 7.46
CA PRO A 142 -9.72 11.67 7.72
C PRO A 142 -10.41 11.05 6.50
N GLY A 143 -10.22 9.74 6.35
CA GLY A 143 -10.78 8.94 5.26
C GLY A 143 -10.92 7.48 5.67
N LYS A 144 -11.09 6.60 4.69
CA LYS A 144 -11.16 5.15 4.91
C LYS A 144 -9.96 4.55 5.64
N PRO A 145 -8.72 5.07 5.52
CA PRO A 145 -7.59 4.55 6.29
C PRO A 145 -7.72 4.75 7.81
N SER A 146 -8.64 5.61 8.28
CA SER A 146 -8.84 5.83 9.71
C SER A 146 -9.18 4.53 10.46
N TYR A 147 -9.91 3.61 9.81
CA TYR A 147 -10.24 2.31 10.40
C TYR A 147 -9.00 1.45 10.66
N ASP A 148 -8.02 1.47 9.77
CA ASP A 148 -6.74 0.77 9.95
C ASP A 148 -5.86 1.50 10.97
N TYR A 149 -5.82 2.83 10.88
CA TYR A 149 -5.08 3.68 11.82
C TYR A 149 -5.51 3.46 13.27
N ASP A 150 -6.82 3.53 13.55
CA ASP A 150 -7.37 3.36 14.90
C ASP A 150 -7.10 1.96 15.45
N LEU A 151 -7.24 0.93 14.59
CA LEU A 151 -6.92 -0.44 14.95
C LEU A 151 -5.44 -0.60 15.29
N ILE A 152 -4.54 -0.13 14.42
CA ILE A 152 -3.09 -0.25 14.61
C ILE A 152 -2.67 0.49 15.88
N LYS A 153 -3.18 1.70 16.11
CA LYS A 153 -2.94 2.46 17.36
C LYS A 153 -3.32 1.64 18.58
N THR A 154 -4.54 1.09 18.61
CA THR A 154 -5.02 0.26 19.72
C THR A 154 -4.18 -1.01 19.89
N PHE A 155 -3.81 -1.67 18.79
CA PHE A 155 -2.98 -2.89 18.83
C PHE A 155 -1.59 -2.60 19.40
N SER A 156 -1.02 -1.45 19.04
CA SER A 156 0.32 -1.00 19.46
C SER A 156 0.40 -0.62 20.95
N GLU A 157 -0.72 -0.38 21.62
CA GLU A 157 -0.75 -0.15 23.07
C GLU A 157 -0.31 -1.39 23.86
N ASN A 158 -0.52 -2.58 23.30
CA ASN A 158 -0.27 -3.86 23.96
C ASN A 158 0.79 -4.73 23.23
N HIS A 159 1.27 -4.29 22.06
CA HIS A 159 2.23 -5.04 21.23
C HIS A 159 3.30 -4.11 20.67
N PRO A 160 4.56 -4.57 20.53
CA PRO A 160 5.62 -3.79 19.88
C PRO A 160 5.43 -3.76 18.37
N TYR A 161 4.45 -2.99 17.90
CA TYR A 161 4.03 -2.92 16.51
C TYR A 161 4.15 -1.46 16.01
N PRO A 162 5.28 -1.07 15.39
CA PRO A 162 5.48 0.30 14.96
C PRO A 162 4.54 0.68 13.81
N LEU A 163 4.07 1.92 13.83
CA LEU A 163 3.27 2.53 12.79
C LEU A 163 4.01 3.74 12.22
N THR A 164 4.26 3.73 10.91
CA THR A 164 4.75 4.89 10.15
C THR A 164 3.61 5.53 9.38
N LEU A 165 3.52 6.87 9.40
CA LEU A 165 2.61 7.63 8.55
C LEU A 165 3.40 8.30 7.43
N ILE A 166 2.91 8.14 6.20
CA ILE A 166 3.28 8.98 5.06
C ILE A 166 2.09 9.92 4.88
N ASP A 167 2.11 11.03 5.61
CA ASP A 167 1.07 12.07 5.59
C ASP A 167 1.26 13.02 4.40
N PHE A 168 0.44 14.07 4.34
CA PHE A 168 0.50 15.03 3.23
C PHE A 168 1.75 15.90 3.25
N ASP A 169 2.34 16.16 4.42
CA ASP A 169 3.62 16.88 4.51
C ASP A 169 4.74 16.04 3.90
N TRP A 170 4.82 14.75 4.23
CA TRP A 170 5.76 13.82 3.59
C TRP A 170 5.56 13.79 2.06
N LEU A 171 4.31 13.65 1.59
CA LEU A 171 4.03 13.64 0.15
C LEU A 171 4.42 14.97 -0.52
N GLN A 172 4.29 16.10 0.17
CA GLN A 172 4.70 17.40 -0.34
C GLN A 172 6.23 17.53 -0.43
N GLU A 173 6.96 17.04 0.56
CA GLU A 173 8.43 16.94 0.51
C GLU A 173 8.88 16.05 -0.66
N SER A 174 8.22 14.90 -0.82
CA SER A 174 8.48 13.97 -1.93
C SER A 174 8.19 14.61 -3.29
N ALA A 175 7.17 15.48 -3.38
CA ALA A 175 6.86 16.23 -4.61
C ALA A 175 7.99 17.21 -4.96
N ASN A 176 8.52 17.92 -3.97
CA ASN A 176 9.62 18.86 -4.15
C ASN A 176 10.89 18.13 -4.63
N GLU A 177 11.26 17.04 -3.95
CA GLU A 177 12.40 16.21 -4.36
C GLU A 177 12.23 15.63 -5.77
N TYR A 178 11.01 15.18 -6.10
CA TYR A 178 10.72 14.65 -7.42
C TYR A 178 10.89 15.72 -8.50
N ALA A 179 10.39 16.93 -8.26
CA ALA A 179 10.54 18.06 -9.18
C ALA A 179 12.02 18.46 -9.37
N GLU A 180 12.80 18.49 -8.30
CA GLU A 180 14.24 18.77 -8.37
C GLU A 180 14.99 17.72 -9.20
N LYS A 181 14.67 16.43 -9.01
CA LYS A 181 15.28 15.35 -9.81
C LYS A 181 14.93 15.44 -11.29
N GLN A 182 13.69 15.81 -11.63
CA GLN A 182 13.29 16.03 -13.02
C GLN A 182 14.09 17.19 -13.62
N ASN A 183 14.14 18.35 -12.94
CA ASN A 183 14.85 19.53 -13.41
C ASN A 183 16.37 19.27 -13.57
N ASN A 184 16.97 18.50 -12.66
CA ASN A 184 18.38 18.15 -12.76
C ASN A 184 18.67 17.09 -13.83
N GLY A 185 17.73 16.17 -14.10
CA GLY A 185 17.84 15.20 -15.19
C GLY A 185 17.85 15.85 -16.58
N PHE A 186 17.14 16.96 -16.77
CA PHE A 186 17.15 17.74 -18.02
C PHE A 186 18.43 18.56 -18.25
N ASN A 187 19.29 18.73 -17.24
CA ASN A 187 20.53 19.50 -17.36
C ASN A 187 21.76 18.67 -17.78
N PHE A 188 21.58 17.39 -18.11
CA PHE A 188 22.66 16.49 -18.53
C PHE A 188 22.47 15.85 -19.93
N GLU A 189 21.55 16.35 -20.75
CA GLU A 189 21.44 16.01 -22.19
C GLU A 189 22.08 17.08 -23.10
#